data_AF-A0A949RF58-F1
#
_entry.id   AF-A0A949RF58-F1
#
_cell.length_a   1.000
_cell.length_b   1.000
_cell.length_c   1.000
_cell.angle_alpha   90.00
_cell.angle_beta   90.00
_cell.angle_gamma   90.00
#
_symmetry.space_group_name_H-M   'P 1'
#
loop_
_entity.id
_entity.type
_entity.pdbx_description
1 polymer ?
#
loop_
_entity_poly.entity_id
_entity_poly.type
_entity_poly.pdbx_seq_one_letter_code
_entity_poly.pdbx_strand_id
1 'polypeptide(L)' 'MSLHRLAVLFTLVVLPLAGGLLAQPPVGGPPPCWPPPCIPIDGGVGLLMAAGAVIGGRTALSLRRRHNGK' A
#
# COMPACT_ATOMS: atom_id res chain seq x y z
N MET A 1 -5.65 -19.50 12.33
CA MET A 1 -6.35 -18.49 11.51
C MET A 1 -7.37 -19.21 10.64
N SER A 2 -8.63 -18.79 10.64
CA SER A 2 -9.69 -19.43 9.82
C SER A 2 -9.41 -19.23 8.32
N LEU A 3 -9.71 -20.25 7.51
CA LEU A 3 -9.50 -20.25 6.05
C LEU A 3 -10.14 -19.01 5.38
N HIS A 4 -11.32 -18.59 5.87
CA HIS A 4 -11.99 -17.39 5.38
C HIS A 4 -11.19 -16.11 5.63
N ARG A 5 -10.50 -16.00 6.76
CA ARG A 5 -9.66 -14.83 7.05
C ARG A 5 -8.44 -14.78 6.14
N LEU A 6 -7.83 -15.94 5.88
CA LEU A 6 -6.73 -16.05 4.92
C LEU A 6 -7.19 -15.68 3.50
N ALA A 7 -8.35 -16.18 3.06
CA ALA A 7 -8.91 -15.85 1.76
C ALA A 7 -9.21 -14.35 1.63
N VAL A 8 -9.82 -13.72 2.64
CA VAL A 8 -10.09 -12.27 2.64
C VAL A 8 -8.79 -11.46 2.57
N LEU A 9 -7.78 -11.82 3.36
CA LEU A 9 -6.49 -11.13 3.34
C LEU A 9 -5.78 -11.29 1.98
N PHE A 10 -5.82 -12.49 1.42
CA PHE A 10 -5.25 -12.76 0.09
C PHE A 10 -5.94 -11.92 -0.99
N THR A 11 -7.27 -11.89 -1.00
CA THR A 11 -8.03 -11.08 -1.95
C THR A 11 -7.74 -9.58 -1.82
N LEU A 12 -7.65 -9.05 -0.59
CA LEU A 12 -7.33 -7.64 -0.35
C LEU A 12 -5.95 -7.23 -0.86
N VAL A 13 -4.99 -8.16 -0.88
CA VAL A 13 -3.63 -7.89 -1.38
C VAL A 13 -3.55 -8.08 -2.89
N VAL A 14 -4.11 -9.17 -3.42
CA VAL A 14 -3.94 -9.54 -4.84
C VAL A 14 -4.78 -8.70 -5.78
N LEU A 15 -6.00 -8.32 -5.37
CA LEU A 15 -6.92 -7.55 -6.22
C LEU A 15 -6.36 -6.20 -6.69
N PRO A 16 -5.79 -5.33 -5.83
CA PRO A 16 -5.21 -4.06 -6.28
C PRO A 16 -3.93 -4.26 -7.11
N LEU A 17 -3.13 -5.30 -6.84
CA LEU A 17 -1.94 -5.62 -7.64
C LEU A 17 -2.33 -6.03 -9.07
N ALA A 18 -3.36 -6.86 -9.21
CA ALA A 18 -3.89 -7.25 -10.51
C ALA A 18 -4.43 -6.03 -11.27
N GLY A 19 -5.16 -5.12 -10.61
CA GLY A 19 -5.63 -3.88 -11.24
C GLY A 19 -4.49 -2.99 -11.76
N GLY A 20 -3.40 -2.85 -10.99
CA GLY A 20 -2.25 -2.03 -11.38
C GLY A 20 -1.44 -2.60 -12.55
N LEU A 21 -1.31 -3.92 -12.65
CA LEU A 21 -0.58 -4.58 -13.74
C LEU A 21 -1.29 -4.43 -15.10
N LEU A 22 -2.61 -4.37 -15.08
CA LEU A 22 -3.46 -4.25 -16.28
C LEU A 22 -3.70 -2.78 -16.68
N ALA A 23 -3.34 -1.83 -15.81
CA ALA A 23 -3.47 -0.40 -16.06
C ALA A 23 -2.21 0.23 -16.70
N GLN A 24 -1.21 -0.57 -17.07
CA GLN A 24 0.00 -0.05 -17.70
C GLN A 24 -0.34 0.49 -19.09
N PRO A 25 0.09 1.72 -19.44
CA PRO A 25 -0.11 2.25 -20.77
C PRO A 25 0.55 1.33 -21.82
N PRO A 26 -0.01 1.25 -23.05
CA PRO A 26 0.62 0.50 -24.12
C PRO A 26 2.06 0.97 -24.30
N VAL A 27 2.98 0.01 -24.34
CA VAL A 27 4.44 0.16 -24.37
C VAL A 27 4.97 1.42 -25.09
N GLY A 28 5.82 2.19 -24.40
CA GLY A 28 6.77 3.14 -24.99
C GLY A 28 6.44 4.63 -24.83
N GLY A 29 6.79 5.20 -23.68
CA GLY A 29 6.81 6.65 -23.47
C GLY A 29 6.96 7.03 -22.00
N PRO A 30 7.49 8.23 -21.68
CA PRO A 30 7.40 8.76 -20.33
C PRO A 30 5.94 8.72 -19.87
N PRO A 31 5.65 8.37 -18.60
CA PRO A 31 4.28 8.39 -18.09
C PRO A 31 3.66 9.76 -18.40
N PRO A 32 2.43 9.82 -18.93
CA PRO A 32 1.83 11.08 -19.32
C PRO A 32 1.74 11.97 -18.08
N CYS A 33 2.56 13.02 -18.03
CA CYS A 33 2.34 14.10 -17.10
C CYS A 33 1.02 14.76 -17.50
N TRP A 34 0.01 14.69 -16.61
CA TRP A 34 -1.11 15.62 -16.70
C TRP A 34 -0.53 17.04 -16.69
N PRO A 35 -1.11 17.97 -17.47
CA PRO A 35 -0.43 19.16 -17.98
C PRO A 35 0.24 20.00 -16.87
N PRO A 36 1.35 20.68 -17.19
CA PRO A 36 2.27 21.26 -16.22
C PRO A 36 1.63 22.28 -15.26
N PRO A 37 2.20 22.45 -14.05
CA PRO A 37 3.50 21.91 -13.59
C PRO A 37 3.42 20.46 -13.06
N CYS A 38 4.40 19.64 -13.45
CA CYS A 38 4.51 18.25 -13.01
C CYS A 38 4.73 18.18 -11.49
N ILE A 39 3.66 18.03 -10.72
CA ILE A 39 3.73 17.81 -9.28
C ILE A 39 4.19 16.37 -9.04
N PRO A 40 5.27 16.12 -8.27
CA PRO A 40 5.73 14.77 -8.01
C PRO A 40 4.67 14.02 -7.18
N ILE A 41 3.90 13.16 -7.84
CA ILE A 41 3.01 12.18 -7.21
C ILE A 41 3.80 11.35 -6.19
N ASP A 42 5.08 11.12 -6.47
CA ASP A 42 5.99 10.31 -5.65
C ASP A 42 6.31 10.91 -4.28
N GLY A 43 6.22 12.23 -4.11
CA GLY A 43 6.51 12.88 -2.83
C GLY A 43 5.37 12.71 -1.81
N GLY A 44 4.13 12.94 -2.24
CA GLY A 44 2.95 12.86 -1.37
C GLY A 44 2.57 11.43 -1.01
N VAL A 45 2.60 10.52 -2.00
CA VAL A 45 2.31 9.10 -1.76
C VAL A 45 3.39 8.45 -0.91
N GLY A 46 4.67 8.78 -1.13
CA GLY A 46 5.77 8.33 -0.29
C GLY A 46 5.61 8.78 1.16
N LEU A 47 5.22 10.04 1.38
CA LEU A 47 4.94 10.57 2.72
C LEU A 47 3.77 9.84 3.38
N LEU A 48 2.66 9.62 2.67
CA LEU A 48 1.50 8.89 3.20
C LEU A 48 1.85 7.44 3.56
N MET A 49 2.63 6.75 2.72
CA MET A 49 3.10 5.39 3.01
C MET A 49 4.00 5.36 4.24
N ALA A 50 4.96 6.29 4.35
CA ALA A 50 5.83 6.39 5.51
C ALA A 50 5.04 6.68 6.80
N ALA A 51 4.09 7.61 6.76
CA ALA A 51 3.21 7.93 7.89
C ALA A 51 2.38 6.72 8.33
N GLY A 52 1.79 6.00 7.36
CA GLY A 52 1.04 4.78 7.61
C GLY A 52 1.89 3.68 8.26
N ALA A 53 3.12 3.47 7.76
CA ALA A 53 4.05 2.50 8.33
C ALA A 53 4.45 2.84 9.77
N VAL A 54 4.72 4.11 10.07
CA VAL A 54 5.05 4.57 11.43
C VAL A 54 3.88 4.37 12.39
N ILE A 55 2.68 4.83 12.02
CA ILE A 55 1.49 4.74 12.88
C ILE A 55 1.07 3.28 13.08
N GLY A 56 1.02 2.49 12.00
CA GLY A 56 0.69 1.08 12.03
C GLY A 56 1.71 0.26 12.81
N GLY A 57 3.00 0.49 12.59
CA GLY A 57 4.09 -0.20 13.29
C GLY A 57 4.08 0.05 14.80
N ARG A 58 3.88 1.31 15.23
CA ARG A 58 3.76 1.65 16.67
C ARG A 58 2.60 0.89 17.32
N THR A 59 1.46 0.83 16.63
CA THR A 59 0.27 0.13 17.13
C THR A 59 0.51 -1.37 17.23
N ALA A 60 1.05 -2.00 16.17
CA ALA A 60 1.38 -3.42 16.15
C ALA A 60 2.34 -3.83 17.27
N LEU A 61 3.39 -3.03 17.51
CA LEU A 61 4.34 -3.26 18.60
C LEU A 61 3.68 -3.10 19.98
N SER A 62 2.82 -2.10 20.17
CA SER A 62 2.09 -1.91 21.42
C SER A 62 1.18 -3.11 21.75
N LEU A 63 0.50 -3.66 20.75
CA LEU A 63 -0.35 -4.85 20.90
C LEU A 63 0.48 -6.09 21.22
N ARG A 64 1.62 -6.29 20.54
CA ARG A 64 2.54 -7.39 20.83
C ARG A 64 3.11 -7.33 22.24
N ARG A 65 3.49 -6.13 22.72
CA ARG A 65 3.98 -5.95 24.10
C ARG A 65 2.89 -6.24 25.14
N ARG A 66 1.65 -5.82 24.91
CA ARG A 66 0.51 -6.15 25.78
C ARG A 66 0.19 -7.65 25.81
N HIS A 67 0.42 -8.35 24.70
CA HIS A 67 0.26 -9.79 24.61
C HIS A 67 1.37 -10.56 25.36
N ASN A 68 2.63 -10.12 25.25
CA ASN A 68 3.78 -10.79 25.89
C ASN A 68 4.05 -10.37 27.35
N GLY A 69 3.44 -9.27 27.82
CA GLY A 69 3.51 -8.83 29.21
C GLY A 69 2.40 -9.40 30.11
N LYS A 70 1.63 -10.34 29.57
CA LYS A 70 0.80 -11.30 30.32
C LYS A 70 1.42 -12.68 30.16
#